data_AF-A0A2Z5G0W7-F1
#
_entry.id   AF-A0A2Z5G0W7-F1
#
_cell.length_a   1.000
_cell.length_b   1.000
_cell.length_c   1.000
_cell.angle_alpha   90.00
_cell.angle_beta   90.00
_cell.angle_gamma   90.00
#
_symmetry.space_group_name_H-M   'P 1'
#
loop_
_entity.id
_entity.type
_entity.pdbx_description
1 polymer ?
#
loop_
_entity_poly.entity_id
_entity_poly.type
_entity_poly.pdbx_seq_one_letter_code
_entity_poly.pdbx_strand_id
1 'polypeptide(L)'
;MPRQMERRRAELDCCNSSDALLMNVFCYPGVLARNSVRSILGVDRRAIMEFGFRPYTPLNRNGIDRTEIDLRIGDVLIEAKLIEADFQSAQLPLLQRYRDFESVFDVESLSVRRGMVASYQLVRGVLAAVALNCSYCVLCDQRRPDLIEEWYRIMRAIPSAAIRSQLKVLTWQEIARALSRKQQAFLAEKYGILPS
;
A
#
# COMPACT_ATOMS: atom_id res chain seq x y z
N MET A 1 4.01 24.13 39.24
CA MET A 1 3.76 22.76 38.74
C MET A 1 2.25 22.56 38.72
N PRO A 2 1.66 21.97 37.65
CA PRO A 2 2.11 20.73 37.01
C PRO A 2 2.65 20.88 35.58
N ARG A 3 3.37 19.82 35.19
CA ARG A 3 3.99 19.49 33.88
C ARG A 3 2.95 18.88 32.92
N GLN A 4 3.40 18.70 31.67
CA GLN A 4 2.96 17.72 30.65
C GLN A 4 2.16 18.27 29.47
N MET A 5 2.88 18.63 28.41
CA MET A 5 2.69 17.94 27.14
C MET A 5 4.04 17.95 26.42
N GLU A 6 4.90 16.98 26.77
CA GLU A 6 6.02 16.62 25.90
C GLU A 6 5.40 16.24 24.54
N ARG A 7 5.44 17.18 23.60
CA ARG A 7 5.26 16.86 22.18
C ARG A 7 6.36 15.86 21.86
N ARG A 8 6.01 14.58 21.80
CA ARG A 8 6.90 13.48 21.42
C ARG A 8 7.39 13.79 20.01
N ARG A 9 8.57 14.40 19.88
CA ARG A 9 9.21 14.67 18.59
C ARG A 9 9.73 13.34 18.07
N ALA A 10 9.01 12.79 17.10
CA ALA A 10 9.26 11.48 16.48
C ALA A 10 10.22 11.58 15.28
N GLU A 11 11.15 12.55 15.29
CA GLU A 11 12.06 12.80 14.16
C GLU A 11 12.91 11.55 13.80
N LEU A 12 13.22 10.71 14.80
CA LEU A 12 13.92 9.43 14.58
C LEU A 12 13.01 8.33 14.01
N ASP A 13 11.69 8.37 14.27
CA ASP A 13 10.73 7.42 13.71
C ASP A 13 10.53 7.66 12.20
N CYS A 14 10.73 8.89 11.73
CA CYS A 14 10.65 9.25 10.31
C CYS A 14 11.66 8.48 9.44
N CYS A 15 12.84 8.15 9.98
CA CYS A 15 13.85 7.34 9.28
C CYS A 15 13.46 5.85 9.14
N ASN A 16 12.47 5.41 9.93
CA ASN A 16 11.94 4.05 10.00
C ASN A 16 10.47 3.95 9.52
N SER A 17 10.00 4.94 8.75
CA SER A 17 8.67 4.89 8.13
C SER A 17 8.65 4.04 6.85
N SER A 18 7.44 3.62 6.45
CA SER A 18 7.18 3.02 5.14
C SER A 18 7.67 3.91 3.99
N ASP A 19 7.39 5.22 4.03
CA ASP A 19 7.86 6.19 3.04
C ASP A 19 9.39 6.22 2.91
N ALA A 20 10.10 6.28 4.05
CA ALA A 20 11.55 6.30 4.05
C ALA A 20 12.12 5.01 3.45
N LEU A 21 11.49 3.86 3.72
CA LEU A 21 11.89 2.58 3.14
C LEU A 21 11.61 2.53 1.63
N LEU A 22 10.44 2.99 1.18
CA LEU A 22 10.11 3.12 -0.24
C LEU A 22 11.17 3.95 -0.96
N MET A 23 11.53 5.12 -0.42
CA MET A 23 12.56 5.99 -1.01
C MET A 23 13.93 5.29 -1.05
N ASN A 24 14.34 4.64 0.04
CA ASN A 24 15.64 3.96 0.11
C ASN A 24 15.75 2.77 -0.88
N VAL A 25 14.63 2.12 -1.19
CA VAL A 25 14.59 1.04 -2.18
C VAL A 25 14.50 1.59 -3.60
N PHE A 26 13.49 2.41 -3.87
CA PHE A 26 13.07 2.76 -5.23
C PHE A 26 13.78 3.99 -5.80
N CYS A 27 14.39 4.85 -4.98
CA CYS A 27 15.27 5.91 -5.48
C CYS A 27 16.72 5.45 -5.69
N TYR A 28 17.06 4.20 -5.35
CA TYR A 28 18.40 3.67 -5.59
C TYR A 28 18.70 3.57 -7.10
N PRO A 29 19.84 4.08 -7.59
CA PRO A 29 20.15 4.10 -9.02
C PRO A 29 20.05 2.73 -9.69
N GLY A 30 19.29 2.67 -10.78
CA GLY A 30 19.15 1.47 -11.60
C GLY A 30 18.26 0.38 -10.98
N VAL A 31 17.50 0.65 -9.91
CA VAL A 31 16.63 -0.35 -9.29
C VAL A 31 15.62 -0.95 -10.28
N LEU A 32 14.95 -0.12 -11.09
CA LEU A 32 14.05 -0.58 -12.16
C LEU A 32 14.78 -1.10 -13.40
N ALA A 33 16.09 -0.90 -13.53
CA ALA A 33 16.87 -1.55 -14.59
C ALA A 33 17.05 -3.06 -14.32
N ARG A 34 16.88 -3.50 -13.07
CA ARG A 34 16.98 -4.92 -12.68
C ARG A 34 15.72 -5.70 -13.07
N ASN A 35 15.91 -6.78 -13.82
CA ASN A 35 14.78 -7.62 -14.25
C ASN A 35 14.05 -8.27 -13.08
N SER A 36 14.76 -8.66 -12.03
CA SER A 36 14.19 -9.25 -10.82
C SER A 36 13.15 -8.33 -10.17
N VAL A 37 13.47 -7.04 -10.02
CA VAL A 37 12.57 -6.04 -9.42
C VAL A 37 11.35 -5.81 -10.30
N ARG A 38 11.55 -5.65 -11.61
CA ARG A 38 10.42 -5.47 -12.53
C ARG A 38 9.50 -6.68 -12.58
N SER A 39 10.07 -7.88 -12.60
CA SER A 39 9.30 -9.12 -12.71
C SER A 39 8.44 -9.36 -11.47
N ILE A 40 8.98 -9.11 -10.27
CA ILE A 40 8.21 -9.31 -9.03
C ILE A 40 7.09 -8.28 -8.87
N LEU A 41 7.30 -7.04 -9.30
CA LEU A 41 6.25 -6.01 -9.30
C LEU A 41 5.26 -6.20 -10.46
N GLY A 42 5.69 -6.81 -11.56
CA GLY A 42 4.94 -6.94 -12.79
C GLY A 42 4.87 -5.64 -13.60
N VAL A 43 5.97 -4.89 -13.66
CA VAL A 43 6.03 -3.58 -14.34
C VAL A 43 6.95 -3.61 -15.57
N ASP A 44 6.67 -2.75 -16.55
CA ASP A 44 7.47 -2.63 -17.77
C ASP A 44 8.86 -1.98 -17.53
N ARG A 45 9.79 -2.20 -18.47
CA ARG A 45 11.14 -1.57 -18.48
C ARG A 45 11.11 -0.04 -18.49
N ARG A 46 10.06 0.55 -19.05
CA ARG A 46 9.87 2.00 -19.18
C ARG A 46 8.90 2.57 -18.14
N ALA A 47 8.56 1.79 -17.11
CA ALA A 47 7.67 2.25 -16.06
C ALA A 47 8.24 3.49 -15.35
N ILE A 48 7.36 4.47 -15.10
CA ILE A 48 7.68 5.71 -14.41
C ILE A 48 7.30 5.55 -12.94
N MET A 49 8.13 6.08 -12.05
CA MET A 49 7.87 6.11 -10.60
C MET A 49 7.33 7.47 -10.19
N GLU A 50 6.22 7.47 -9.46
CA GLU A 50 5.56 8.67 -8.93
C GLU A 50 5.26 8.44 -7.44
N PHE A 51 5.98 9.11 -6.54
CA PHE A 51 5.73 9.05 -5.09
C PHE A 51 4.63 10.02 -4.68
N GLY A 52 3.82 9.64 -3.68
CA GLY A 52 2.68 10.45 -3.24
C GLY A 52 1.66 10.67 -4.37
N PHE A 53 1.42 9.62 -5.16
CA PHE A 53 0.58 9.69 -6.34
C PHE A 53 -0.88 9.93 -5.95
N ARG A 54 -1.53 10.92 -6.60
CA ARG A 54 -2.95 11.22 -6.38
C ARG A 54 -3.78 10.62 -7.51
N PRO A 55 -4.60 9.59 -7.25
CA PRO A 55 -5.36 8.91 -8.30
C PRO A 55 -6.58 9.70 -8.79
N TYR A 56 -7.03 10.70 -8.03
CA TYR A 56 -8.27 11.44 -8.31
C TYR A 56 -9.49 10.52 -8.42
N THR A 57 -9.62 9.57 -7.49
CA THR A 57 -10.62 8.50 -7.54
C THR A 57 -12.03 9.07 -7.58
N PRO A 58 -12.88 8.67 -8.54
CA PRO A 58 -14.23 9.20 -8.68
C PRO A 58 -15.12 8.92 -7.46
N LEU A 59 -15.73 9.98 -6.96
CA LEU A 59 -16.82 9.92 -6.00
C LEU A 59 -18.17 10.14 -6.71
N ASN A 60 -19.24 9.80 -6.02
CA ASN A 60 -20.61 10.13 -6.41
C ASN A 60 -20.77 11.64 -6.61
N ARG A 61 -21.71 12.02 -7.49
CA ARG A 61 -22.06 13.42 -7.80
C ARG A 61 -20.84 14.25 -8.29
N ASN A 62 -20.03 13.66 -9.17
CA ASN A 62 -18.84 14.29 -9.78
C ASN A 62 -17.75 14.74 -8.78
N GLY A 63 -17.76 14.21 -7.56
CA GLY A 63 -16.69 14.43 -6.59
C GLY A 63 -15.42 13.66 -6.95
N ILE A 64 -14.32 14.02 -6.32
CA ILE A 64 -13.03 13.34 -6.46
C ILE A 64 -12.37 13.17 -5.09
N ASP A 65 -11.83 11.98 -4.84
CA ASP A 65 -10.90 11.75 -3.74
C ASP A 65 -9.46 12.00 -4.21
N ARG A 66 -8.76 12.86 -3.49
CA ARG A 66 -7.36 13.26 -3.78
C ARG A 66 -6.36 12.65 -2.83
N THR A 67 -6.80 11.72 -1.99
CA THR A 67 -5.93 11.09 -1.01
C THR A 67 -4.81 10.34 -1.73
N GLU A 68 -3.58 10.56 -1.26
CA GLU A 68 -2.38 10.01 -1.87
C GLU A 68 -2.30 8.49 -1.68
N ILE A 69 -1.61 7.87 -2.63
CA ILE A 69 -1.07 6.51 -2.56
C ILE A 69 0.44 6.66 -2.55
N ASP A 70 1.12 5.89 -1.70
CA ASP A 70 2.53 6.09 -1.39
C ASP A 70 3.42 6.09 -2.63
N LEU A 71 3.18 5.15 -3.55
CA LEU A 71 3.95 5.03 -4.79
C LEU A 71 3.11 4.49 -5.94
N ARG A 72 3.34 5.02 -7.14
CA ARG A 72 2.93 4.41 -8.40
C ARG A 72 4.15 4.05 -9.23
N ILE A 73 4.17 2.85 -9.81
CA ILE A 73 5.18 2.41 -10.78
C ILE A 73 4.46 1.92 -12.02
N GLY A 74 4.43 2.73 -13.09
CA GLY A 74 3.68 2.42 -14.30
C GLY A 74 2.17 2.25 -14.02
N ASP A 75 1.67 1.04 -14.21
CA ASP A 75 0.28 0.62 -13.96
C ASP A 75 0.09 -0.08 -12.61
N VAL A 76 1.07 -0.02 -11.70
CA VAL A 76 0.97 -0.59 -10.35
C VAL A 76 0.93 0.53 -9.31
N LEU A 77 -0.16 0.58 -8.55
CA LEU A 77 -0.30 1.41 -7.35
C LEU A 77 0.20 0.62 -6.14
N ILE A 78 0.94 1.25 -5.24
CA ILE A 78 1.60 0.62 -4.10
C ILE A 78 1.26 1.38 -2.81
N GLU A 79 0.71 0.65 -1.84
CA GLU A 79 0.58 1.10 -0.45
C GLU A 79 1.53 0.29 0.41
N ALA A 80 2.31 0.98 1.25
CA ALA A 80 3.39 0.40 2.02
C ALA A 80 3.15 0.50 3.52
N LYS A 81 3.55 -0.55 4.24
CA LYS A 81 3.60 -0.59 5.70
C LYS A 81 4.90 -1.24 6.15
N LEU A 82 5.56 -0.65 7.12
CA LEU A 82 6.75 -1.18 7.78
C LEU A 82 6.50 -1.38 9.28
N ILE A 83 6.28 -0.27 9.99
CA ILE A 83 6.06 -0.27 11.45
C ILE A 83 4.63 0.14 11.83
N GLU A 84 3.88 0.68 10.88
CA GLU A 84 2.52 1.16 11.07
C GLU A 84 1.63 0.03 11.60
N ALA A 85 0.75 0.38 12.54
CA ALA A 85 -0.06 -0.61 13.24
C ALA A 85 -1.14 -1.23 12.34
N ASP A 86 -1.78 -0.42 11.49
CA ASP A 86 -2.93 -0.84 10.70
C ASP A 86 -3.07 -0.04 9.38
N PHE A 87 -4.11 -0.39 8.61
CA PHE A 87 -4.53 0.31 7.38
C PHE A 87 -5.67 1.31 7.60
N GLN A 88 -5.78 1.84 8.83
CA GLN A 88 -6.81 2.75 9.31
C GLN A 88 -8.24 2.20 9.20
N SER A 89 -9.15 2.79 9.96
CA SER A 89 -10.57 2.49 9.91
C SER A 89 -11.38 3.75 9.68
N ALA A 90 -12.54 3.60 9.07
CA ALA A 90 -13.40 4.72 8.70
C ALA A 90 -14.88 4.35 8.83
N GLN A 91 -15.74 5.36 8.94
CA GLN A 91 -17.18 5.11 8.91
C GLN A 91 -17.60 4.63 7.52
N LEU A 92 -18.46 3.61 7.46
CA LEU A 92 -18.98 3.03 6.22
C LEU A 92 -19.55 4.08 5.23
N PRO A 93 -20.27 5.14 5.68
CA PRO A 93 -20.73 6.20 4.77
C PRO A 93 -19.62 6.92 3.99
N LEU A 94 -18.36 6.91 4.45
CA LEU A 94 -17.25 7.47 3.68
C LEU A 94 -16.91 6.61 2.45
N LEU A 95 -17.04 5.29 2.54
CA LEU A 95 -16.85 4.38 1.41
C LEU A 95 -18.03 4.40 0.44
N GLN A 96 -19.26 4.59 0.94
CA GLN A 96 -20.45 4.74 0.10
C GLN A 96 -20.43 5.99 -0.79
N ARG A 97 -19.46 6.91 -0.58
CA ARG A 97 -19.24 8.05 -1.47
C ARG A 97 -18.51 7.68 -2.75
N TYR A 98 -17.79 6.57 -2.81
CA TYR A 98 -17.07 6.18 -4.03
C TYR A 98 -18.06 5.65 -5.06
N ARG A 99 -17.89 6.10 -6.31
CA ARG A 99 -18.78 5.76 -7.41
C ARG A 99 -18.92 4.25 -7.61
N ASP A 100 -17.79 3.55 -7.54
CA ASP A 100 -17.69 2.15 -7.91
C ASP A 100 -17.76 1.19 -6.70
N PHE A 101 -17.98 1.69 -5.49
CA PHE A 101 -17.86 0.91 -4.25
C PHE A 101 -18.69 -0.38 -4.25
N GLU A 102 -20.01 -0.26 -4.44
CA GLU A 102 -20.93 -1.40 -4.43
C GLU A 102 -20.79 -2.30 -5.67
N SER A 103 -20.15 -1.80 -6.74
CA SER A 103 -19.85 -2.62 -7.93
C SER A 103 -18.57 -3.46 -7.77
N VAL A 104 -17.65 -3.02 -6.92
CA VAL A 104 -16.35 -3.67 -6.68
C VAL A 104 -16.42 -4.60 -5.47
N PHE A 105 -17.10 -4.19 -4.41
CA PHE A 105 -17.14 -4.91 -3.14
C PHE A 105 -18.53 -5.49 -2.85
N ASP A 106 -18.54 -6.73 -2.38
CA ASP A 106 -19.64 -7.26 -1.59
C ASP A 106 -19.57 -6.66 -0.19
N VAL A 107 -20.46 -5.69 0.07
CA VAL A 107 -20.49 -4.92 1.31
C VAL A 107 -20.81 -5.80 2.52
N GLU A 108 -21.56 -6.88 2.35
CA GLU A 108 -21.88 -7.81 3.46
C GLU A 108 -20.66 -8.63 3.86
N SER A 109 -19.76 -8.90 2.91
CA SER A 109 -18.48 -9.58 3.15
C SER A 109 -17.40 -8.65 3.74
N LEU A 110 -17.60 -7.33 3.75
CA LEU A 110 -16.68 -6.41 4.42
C LEU A 110 -16.85 -6.49 5.93
N SER A 111 -15.72 -6.47 6.65
CA SER A 111 -15.72 -6.48 8.12
C SER A 111 -16.16 -5.12 8.68
N VAL A 112 -17.47 -4.94 8.86
CA VAL A 112 -18.06 -3.74 9.47
C VAL A 112 -18.35 -4.00 10.95
N ARG A 113 -17.76 -3.20 11.84
CA ARG A 113 -18.03 -3.24 13.29
C ARG A 113 -18.46 -1.88 13.79
N ARG A 114 -19.65 -1.80 14.40
CA ARG A 114 -20.21 -0.54 14.92
C ARG A 114 -20.23 0.60 13.87
N GLY A 115 -20.53 0.24 12.62
CA GLY A 115 -20.54 1.19 11.48
C GLY A 115 -19.15 1.58 10.97
N MET A 116 -18.07 1.03 11.52
CA MET A 116 -16.70 1.24 11.05
C MET A 116 -16.22 0.08 10.19
N VAL A 117 -15.61 0.41 9.06
CA VAL A 117 -14.93 -0.52 8.17
C VAL A 117 -13.45 -0.51 8.49
N ALA A 118 -12.89 -1.69 8.74
CA ALA A 118 -11.45 -1.87 8.91
C ALA A 118 -10.70 -1.73 7.57
N SER A 119 -9.41 -1.45 7.65
CA SER A 119 -8.50 -1.36 6.50
C SER A 119 -9.02 -0.43 5.38
N TYR A 120 -9.54 0.73 5.78
CA TYR A 120 -10.12 1.72 4.88
C TYR A 120 -9.15 2.16 3.79
N GLN A 121 -7.85 2.27 4.11
CA GLN A 121 -6.82 2.61 3.11
C GLN A 121 -6.77 1.57 1.97
N LEU A 122 -6.89 0.28 2.30
CA LEU A 122 -6.84 -0.80 1.30
C LEU A 122 -8.08 -0.77 0.40
N VAL A 123 -9.28 -0.62 0.97
CA VAL A 123 -10.52 -0.52 0.20
C VAL A 123 -10.44 0.63 -0.79
N ARG A 124 -9.97 1.79 -0.33
CA ARG A 124 -9.79 3.00 -1.14
C ARG A 124 -8.74 2.81 -2.23
N GLY A 125 -7.62 2.15 -1.92
CA GLY A 125 -6.57 1.82 -2.89
C GLY A 125 -7.06 0.91 -4.00
N VAL A 126 -7.88 -0.10 -3.69
CA VAL A 126 -8.53 -0.96 -4.69
C VAL A 126 -9.46 -0.15 -5.60
N LEU A 127 -10.29 0.74 -5.03
CA LEU A 127 -11.19 1.59 -5.84
C LEU A 127 -10.42 2.53 -6.76
N ALA A 128 -9.30 3.09 -6.29
CA ALA A 128 -8.39 3.88 -7.11
C ALA A 128 -7.81 3.05 -8.26
N ALA A 129 -7.37 1.83 -7.99
CA ALA A 129 -6.81 0.94 -9.00
C ALA A 129 -7.83 0.55 -10.07
N VAL A 130 -9.06 0.20 -9.66
CA VAL A 130 -10.16 -0.09 -10.59
C VAL A 130 -10.49 1.13 -11.46
N ALA A 131 -10.59 2.31 -10.86
CA ALA A 131 -10.92 3.53 -11.59
C ALA A 131 -9.84 3.92 -12.64
N LEU A 132 -8.58 3.57 -12.39
CA LEU A 132 -7.45 3.84 -13.28
C LEU A 132 -7.07 2.67 -14.19
N ASN A 133 -7.74 1.52 -14.06
CA ASN A 133 -7.37 0.26 -14.72
C ASN A 133 -5.90 -0.12 -14.43
N CYS A 134 -5.50 -0.01 -13.17
CA CYS A 134 -4.19 -0.36 -12.64
C CYS A 134 -4.26 -1.62 -11.77
N SER A 135 -3.10 -2.24 -11.54
CA SER A 135 -2.90 -3.17 -10.42
C SER A 135 -2.72 -2.42 -9.10
N TYR A 136 -3.02 -3.09 -7.98
CA TYR A 136 -2.75 -2.58 -6.63
C TYR A 136 -1.94 -3.59 -5.82
N CYS A 137 -0.85 -3.13 -5.24
CA CYS A 137 0.07 -3.94 -4.46
C CYS A 137 0.19 -3.39 -3.04
N VAL A 138 -0.10 -4.23 -2.06
CA VAL A 138 0.23 -3.95 -0.66
C VAL A 138 1.64 -4.45 -0.40
N LEU A 139 2.51 -3.57 0.11
CA LEU A 139 3.88 -3.91 0.49
C LEU A 139 4.00 -3.86 2.01
N CYS A 140 4.25 -5.00 2.64
CA CYS A 140 4.26 -5.10 4.09
C CYS A 140 5.49 -5.84 4.61
N ASP A 141 5.75 -5.75 5.91
CA ASP A 141 6.80 -6.57 6.52
C ASP A 141 6.31 -8.01 6.72
N GLN A 142 7.08 -9.01 6.31
CA GLN A 142 6.75 -10.42 6.53
C GLN A 142 6.56 -10.78 8.01
N ARG A 143 7.14 -10.00 8.94
CA ARG A 143 6.97 -10.14 10.39
C ARG A 143 5.58 -9.68 10.88
N ARG A 144 4.75 -9.11 10.00
CA ARG A 144 3.40 -8.62 10.27
C ARG A 144 2.34 -9.43 9.49
N PRO A 145 2.16 -10.73 9.82
CA PRO A 145 1.18 -11.57 9.17
C PRO A 145 -0.25 -11.05 9.38
N ASP A 146 -0.50 -10.31 10.46
CA ASP A 146 -1.78 -9.65 10.73
C ASP A 146 -2.19 -8.67 9.63
N LEU A 147 -1.24 -7.89 9.09
CA LEU A 147 -1.48 -6.96 7.98
C LEU A 147 -1.74 -7.71 6.66
N ILE A 148 -1.03 -8.82 6.44
CA ILE A 148 -1.25 -9.69 5.28
C ILE A 148 -2.66 -10.31 5.34
N GLU A 149 -3.10 -10.74 6.51
CA GLU A 149 -4.45 -11.26 6.71
C GLU A 149 -5.52 -10.18 6.49
N GLU A 150 -5.30 -8.95 6.94
CA GLU A 150 -6.20 -7.82 6.64
C GLU A 150 -6.39 -7.65 5.13
N TRP A 151 -5.29 -7.71 4.37
CA TRP A 151 -5.37 -7.65 2.92
C TRP A 151 -6.19 -8.81 2.33
N TYR A 152 -5.98 -10.05 2.77
CA TYR A 152 -6.77 -11.18 2.30
C TYR A 152 -8.26 -11.07 2.68
N ARG A 153 -8.60 -10.45 3.82
CA ARG A 153 -9.99 -10.14 4.17
C ARG A 153 -10.62 -9.16 3.17
N ILE A 154 -9.88 -8.13 2.75
CA ILE A 154 -10.33 -7.20 1.70
C ILE A 154 -10.49 -7.93 0.36
N MET A 155 -9.52 -8.74 -0.06
CA MET A 155 -9.62 -9.52 -1.30
C MET A 155 -10.82 -10.48 -1.32
N ARG A 156 -11.19 -11.06 -0.16
CA ARG A 156 -12.34 -11.95 -0.05
C ARG A 156 -13.66 -11.24 -0.30
N ALA A 157 -13.75 -9.95 0.03
CA ALA A 157 -14.93 -9.12 -0.19
C ALA A 157 -15.08 -8.63 -1.64
N ILE A 158 -14.22 -9.05 -2.57
CA ILE A 158 -14.26 -8.67 -3.99
C ILE A 158 -14.77 -9.86 -4.82
N PRO A 159 -16.02 -9.84 -5.33
CA PRO A 159 -16.58 -10.96 -6.07
C PRO A 159 -15.86 -11.22 -7.40
N SER A 160 -15.43 -10.17 -8.09
CA SER A 160 -14.82 -10.25 -9.42
C SER A 160 -13.43 -10.89 -9.37
N ALA A 161 -13.30 -12.08 -9.98
CA ALA A 161 -12.01 -12.73 -10.17
C ALA A 161 -11.05 -11.89 -11.05
N ALA A 162 -11.59 -11.15 -12.03
CA ALA A 162 -10.81 -10.26 -12.87
C ALA A 162 -10.15 -9.14 -12.04
N ILE A 163 -10.92 -8.49 -11.16
CA ILE A 163 -10.36 -7.46 -10.25
C ILE A 163 -9.31 -8.10 -9.34
N ARG A 164 -9.64 -9.23 -8.68
CA ARG A 164 -8.68 -9.92 -7.78
C ARG A 164 -7.37 -10.31 -8.44
N SER A 165 -7.36 -10.61 -9.75
CA SER A 165 -6.13 -10.94 -10.49
C SER A 165 -5.15 -9.75 -10.61
N GLN A 166 -5.63 -8.52 -10.44
CA GLN A 166 -4.84 -7.28 -10.46
C GLN A 166 -4.36 -6.86 -9.06
N LEU A 167 -4.72 -7.63 -8.03
CA LEU A 167 -4.45 -7.32 -6.63
C LEU A 167 -3.31 -8.21 -6.11
N LYS A 168 -2.35 -7.61 -5.42
CA LYS A 168 -1.13 -8.28 -4.97
C LYS A 168 -0.79 -7.90 -3.53
N VAL A 169 -0.12 -8.81 -2.84
CA VAL A 169 0.67 -8.49 -1.64
C VAL A 169 2.08 -8.98 -1.86
N LEU A 170 3.04 -8.15 -1.51
CA LEU A 170 4.45 -8.49 -1.46
C LEU A 170 5.00 -8.13 -0.08
N THR A 171 6.05 -8.82 0.30
CA THR A 171 6.80 -8.50 1.51
C THR A 171 8.06 -7.71 1.17
N TRP A 172 8.53 -6.89 2.11
CA TRP A 172 9.83 -6.23 1.98
C TRP A 172 10.99 -7.22 1.83
N GLN A 173 10.87 -8.40 2.40
CA GLN A 173 11.84 -9.49 2.31
C GLN A 173 11.90 -10.07 0.89
N GLU A 174 10.75 -10.25 0.23
CA GLU A 174 10.68 -10.64 -1.18
C GLU A 174 11.25 -9.56 -2.10
N ILE A 175 10.95 -8.29 -1.82
CA ILE A 175 11.57 -7.17 -2.54
C ILE A 175 13.09 -7.19 -2.34
N ALA A 176 13.58 -7.36 -1.10
CA ALA A 176 15.00 -7.43 -0.79
C ALA A 176 15.71 -8.52 -1.59
N ARG A 177 15.10 -9.70 -1.78
CA ARG A 177 15.64 -10.78 -2.62
C ARG A 177 15.85 -10.34 -4.07
N ALA A 178 15.01 -9.46 -4.60
CA ALA A 178 15.14 -8.92 -5.96
C ALA A 178 16.22 -7.82 -6.10
N LEU A 179 16.66 -7.20 -5.01
CA LEU A 179 17.62 -6.08 -5.02
C LEU A 179 19.07 -6.52 -5.24
N SER A 180 19.99 -5.54 -5.30
CA SER A 180 21.43 -5.79 -5.32
C SER A 180 21.96 -6.22 -3.94
N ARG A 181 23.11 -6.90 -3.88
CA ARG A 181 23.76 -7.28 -2.61
C ARG A 181 24.02 -6.09 -1.69
N LYS A 182 24.40 -4.93 -2.27
CA LYS A 182 24.62 -3.70 -1.51
C LYS A 182 23.33 -3.19 -0.85
N GLN A 183 22.23 -3.17 -1.59
CA GLN A 183 20.93 -2.80 -1.04
C GLN A 183 20.44 -3.82 0.01
N GLN A 184 20.65 -5.12 -0.23
CA GLN A 184 20.33 -6.16 0.75
C GLN A 184 21.07 -5.96 2.07
N ALA A 185 22.38 -5.69 2.02
CA ALA A 185 23.18 -5.41 3.21
C ALA A 185 22.68 -4.17 3.95
N PHE A 186 22.37 -3.09 3.22
CA PHE A 186 21.81 -1.88 3.80
C PHE A 186 20.44 -2.13 4.46
N LEU A 187 19.54 -2.88 3.82
CA LEU A 187 18.23 -3.21 4.39
C LEU A 187 18.35 -4.10 5.63
N ALA A 188 19.28 -5.04 5.63
CA ALA A 188 19.57 -5.89 6.78
C ALA A 188 20.08 -5.06 7.96
N GLU A 189 21.05 -4.17 7.72
CA GLU A 189 21.66 -3.33 8.77
C GLU A 189 20.67 -2.31 9.32
N LYS A 190 19.95 -1.59 8.45
CA LYS A 190 19.09 -0.47 8.87
C LYS A 190 17.73 -0.91 9.38
N TYR A 191 17.11 -1.90 8.74
CA TYR A 191 15.70 -2.27 8.99
C TYR A 191 15.52 -3.70 9.52
N GLY A 192 16.59 -4.49 9.59
CA GLY A 192 16.52 -5.92 9.91
C GLY A 192 15.78 -6.74 8.86
N ILE A 193 15.71 -6.25 7.62
CA ILE A 193 15.02 -6.93 6.51
C ILE A 193 16.02 -7.80 5.77
N LEU A 194 15.87 -9.12 5.92
CA LEU A 194 16.67 -10.13 5.23
C LEU A 194 15.89 -10.71 4.04
N PRO A 195 16.54 -11.02 2.91
CA PRO A 195 15.88 -11.69 1.78
C PRO A 195 15.25 -13.03 2.17
N SER A 196 13.99 -13.27 1.77
CA SER A 196 13.29 -14.56 1.87
C SER A 196 12.97 -15.16 0.52
#